data_AF-A0A6A6KP51-F1
#
_entry.id   AF-A0A6A6KP51-F1
#
_cell.length_a   1.000
_cell.length_b   1.000
_cell.length_c   1.000
_cell.angle_alpha   90.00
_cell.angle_beta   90.00
_cell.angle_gamma   90.00
#
_symmetry.space_group_name_H-M   'P 1'
#
loop_
_entity.id
_entity.type
_entity.pdbx_description
1 polymer ?
#
loop_
_entity_poly.entity_id
_entity_poly.type
_entity_poly.pdbx_seq_one_letter_code
_entity_poly.pdbx_strand_id
1 'polypeptide(L)'
;MGTLPYLYSFKAHRSICTELMKLVDRIGRVFPEIEAARPRCASGIQALCLLNGTIEKARQILRYCCESSKLYLVITGDVIISRCQRSRNNFEQSLGQIQTMVPTMLAAEISQIIDDLNAATFMLDSSDEEAVAAPRLHITSPKAILIEKRSIKKLLDKVGDTDPTKKKILKYFLYLLKKYGDLIMEEQIENPKAEHEGSVARTTLPILLYIANLLKK
;
A
#
# COMPACT_ATOMS: atom_id res chain seq x y z
N MET A 1 4.54 20.94 14.06
CA MET A 1 4.74 19.75 14.92
C MET A 1 3.81 18.65 14.45
N GLY A 2 4.38 17.52 14.07
CA GLY A 2 3.68 16.32 13.62
C GLY A 2 4.72 15.25 13.36
N THR A 3 5.44 14.83 14.41
CA THR A 3 6.12 13.54 14.40
C THR A 3 5.07 12.50 14.05
N LEU A 4 5.31 11.70 13.01
CA LEU A 4 4.38 10.72 12.48
C LEU A 4 4.55 9.43 13.30
N PRO A 5 3.76 9.17 14.37
CA PRO A 5 3.91 7.97 15.17
C PRO A 5 2.83 7.03 14.68
N TYR A 6 2.94 6.59 13.43
CA TYR A 6 2.15 5.47 12.96
C TYR A 6 3.13 4.49 12.35
N LEU A 7 3.47 3.46 13.12
CA LEU A 7 4.00 2.21 12.58
C LEU A 7 2.97 1.71 11.57
N TYR A 8 3.15 2.08 10.31
CA TYR A 8 2.33 1.58 9.23
C TYR A 8 2.58 0.06 9.16
N SER A 9 1.61 -0.72 9.64
CA SER A 9 1.57 -2.16 9.42
C SER A 9 0.94 -2.41 8.04
N PHE A 10 1.76 -2.37 6.98
CA PHE A 10 1.29 -2.59 5.62
C PHE A 10 0.80 -4.03 5.42
N LYS A 11 -0.43 -4.19 4.92
CA LYS A 11 -1.07 -5.50 4.74
C LYS A 11 -0.61 -6.21 3.45
N ALA A 12 -0.19 -5.45 2.45
CA ALA A 12 0.33 -5.87 1.16
C ALA A 12 1.33 -4.81 0.65
N HIS A 13 2.11 -5.14 -0.39
CA HIS A 13 3.04 -4.21 -1.05
C HIS A 13 4.05 -3.57 -0.09
N ARG A 14 4.56 -4.35 0.87
CA ARG A 14 5.37 -3.84 1.99
C ARG A 14 6.64 -3.13 1.50
N SER A 15 7.32 -3.67 0.50
CA SER A 15 8.53 -3.07 -0.09
C SER A 15 8.24 -1.65 -0.60
N ILE A 16 7.33 -1.53 -1.57
CA ILE A 16 6.88 -0.27 -2.17
C ILE A 16 6.42 0.73 -1.09
N CYS A 17 5.58 0.29 -0.14
CA CYS A 17 5.02 1.19 0.87
C CYS A 17 6.08 1.66 1.88
N THR A 18 7.04 0.81 2.22
CA THR A 18 8.15 1.16 3.12
C THR A 18 9.08 2.16 2.45
N GLU A 19 9.40 1.98 1.17
CA GLU A 19 10.22 2.92 0.41
C GLU A 19 9.54 4.29 0.29
N LEU A 20 8.26 4.34 -0.08
CA LEU A 20 7.52 5.61 -0.12
C LEU A 20 7.48 6.28 1.26
N MET A 21 7.28 5.51 2.33
CA MET A 21 7.24 6.04 3.70
C MET A 21 8.56 6.70 4.10
N LYS A 22 9.71 6.05 3.83
CA LYS A 22 11.03 6.62 4.12
C LYS A 22 11.25 7.96 3.41
N LEU A 23 10.87 8.04 2.14
CA LEU A 23 10.97 9.26 1.34
C LEU A 23 10.07 10.37 1.90
N VAL A 24 8.80 10.05 2.18
CA VAL A 24 7.84 11.00 2.77
C VAL A 24 8.31 11.51 4.12
N ASP A 25 8.84 10.64 4.97
CA ASP A 25 9.36 11.01 6.28
C ASP A 25 10.61 11.90 6.17
N ARG A 26 11.52 11.58 5.23
CA ARG A 26 12.72 12.38 4.97
C ARG A 26 12.34 13.78 4.46
N ILE A 27 11.48 13.85 3.44
CA ILE A 27 11.00 15.12 2.89
C ILE A 27 10.24 15.93 3.95
N GLY A 28 9.39 15.27 4.74
CA GLY A 28 8.63 15.91 5.81
C GLY A 28 9.49 16.51 6.92
N ARG A 29 10.69 15.95 7.18
CA ARG A 29 11.66 16.52 8.12
C ARG A 29 12.35 17.77 7.58
N VAL A 30 12.64 17.82 6.28
CA VAL A 30 13.33 18.95 5.63
C VAL A 30 12.36 20.09 5.26
N PHE A 31 11.07 19.78 5.11
CA PHE A 31 10.04 20.75 4.72
C PHE A 31 10.02 22.06 5.56
N PRO A 32 10.13 22.05 6.91
CA PRO A 32 10.16 23.27 7.70
C PRO A 32 11.36 24.17 7.39
N GLU A 33 12.50 23.60 7.04
CA GLU A 33 13.71 24.34 6.68
C GLU A 33 13.56 24.99 5.30
N ILE A 34 12.93 24.28 4.36
CA ILE A 34 12.55 24.82 3.05
C ILE A 34 11.56 25.97 3.22
N GLU A 35 10.55 25.81 4.08
CA GLU A 35 9.57 26.85 4.37
C GLU A 35 10.23 28.08 5.01
N ALA A 36 11.17 27.86 5.94
CA ALA A 36 11.95 28.93 6.59
C ALA A 36 12.86 29.67 5.61
N ALA A 37 13.42 28.99 4.61
CA ALA A 37 14.22 29.61 3.55
C ALA A 37 13.40 30.58 2.66
N ARG A 38 12.06 30.52 2.73
CA ARG A 38 11.10 31.40 2.04
C ARG A 38 11.45 31.62 0.55
N PRO A 39 11.12 30.69 -0.35
CA PRO A 39 11.14 30.92 -1.80
C PRO A 39 10.06 31.97 -2.20
N ARG A 40 10.32 33.28 -1.96
CA ARG A 40 9.29 34.35 -2.00
C ARG A 40 8.80 34.76 -3.40
N CYS A 41 9.26 34.09 -4.45
CA CYS A 41 8.73 34.30 -5.80
C CYS A 41 7.45 33.46 -6.02
N ALA A 42 6.61 33.86 -6.98
CA ALA A 42 5.36 33.15 -7.27
C ALA A 42 5.59 31.67 -7.63
N SER A 43 6.64 31.38 -8.39
CA SER A 43 7.06 30.00 -8.71
C SER A 43 7.53 29.23 -7.48
N GLY A 44 8.28 29.87 -6.58
CA GLY A 44 8.74 29.27 -5.33
C GLY A 44 7.59 28.91 -4.39
N ILE A 45 6.62 29.81 -4.23
CA ILE A 45 5.40 29.55 -3.44
C ILE A 45 4.60 28.40 -4.06
N GLN A 46 4.45 28.38 -5.39
CA GLN A 46 3.77 27.30 -6.08
C GLN A 46 4.46 25.94 -5.89
N ALA A 47 5.80 25.91 -5.98
CA ALA A 47 6.58 24.70 -5.77
C ALA A 47 6.46 24.18 -4.33
N LEU A 48 6.48 25.09 -3.34
CA LEU A 48 6.29 24.74 -1.93
C LEU A 48 4.89 24.17 -1.64
N CYS A 49 3.85 24.80 -2.20
CA CYS A 49 2.47 24.30 -2.12
C CYS A 49 2.33 22.92 -2.78
N LEU A 50 2.95 22.73 -3.95
CA LEU A 50 2.95 21.45 -4.65
C LEU A 50 3.66 20.36 -3.83
N LEU A 51 4.80 20.69 -3.22
CA LEU A 51 5.55 19.78 -2.36
C LEU A 51 4.67 19.33 -1.18
N ASN A 52 4.08 20.27 -0.43
CA ASN A 52 3.21 19.96 0.70
C ASN A 52 1.99 19.13 0.29
N GLY A 53 1.32 19.50 -0.82
CA GLY A 53 0.22 18.72 -1.36
C GLY A 53 0.62 17.30 -1.77
N THR A 54 1.86 17.11 -2.22
CA THR A 54 2.40 15.79 -2.58
C THR A 54 2.72 14.96 -1.34
N ILE A 55 3.25 15.56 -0.27
CA ILE A 55 3.42 14.91 1.04
C ILE A 55 2.08 14.36 1.54
N GLU A 56 1.03 15.18 1.53
CA GLU A 56 -0.29 14.78 2.00
C GLU A 56 -0.91 13.68 1.12
N LYS A 57 -0.79 13.77 -0.20
CA LYS A 57 -1.23 12.70 -1.12
C LYS A 57 -0.48 11.40 -0.87
N ALA A 58 0.83 11.45 -0.67
CA ALA A 58 1.63 10.26 -0.38
C ALA A 58 1.23 9.61 0.96
N ARG A 59 1.00 10.42 2.00
CA ARG A 59 0.46 9.94 3.29
C ARG A 59 -0.91 9.26 3.14
N GLN A 60 -1.77 9.79 2.26
CA GLN A 60 -3.06 9.16 1.94
C GLN A 60 -2.88 7.78 1.26
N ILE A 61 -1.92 7.65 0.33
CA ILE A 61 -1.57 6.36 -0.29
C ILE A 61 -1.11 5.36 0.78
N LEU A 62 -0.19 5.76 1.67
CA LEU A 62 0.29 4.89 2.75
C LEU A 62 -0.83 4.46 3.70
N ARG A 63 -1.71 5.39 4.08
CA ARG A 63 -2.90 5.09 4.91
C ARG A 63 -3.85 4.12 4.20
N TYR A 64 -4.06 4.31 2.90
CA TYR A 64 -4.87 3.41 2.09
C TYR A 64 -4.33 1.98 2.10
N CYS A 65 -3.00 1.81 1.96
CA CYS A 65 -2.33 0.51 1.98
C CYS A 65 -2.39 -0.20 3.34
N CYS A 66 -2.60 0.55 4.44
CA CYS A 66 -2.85 -0.04 5.76
C CYS A 66 -4.31 -0.37 6.03
N GLU A 67 -5.23 0.51 5.62
CA GLU A 67 -6.64 0.37 6.01
C GLU A 67 -7.46 -0.51 5.07
N SER A 68 -7.05 -0.63 3.80
CA SER A 68 -7.79 -1.37 2.78
C SER A 68 -7.84 -2.88 3.06
N SER A 69 -8.68 -3.57 2.30
CA SER A 69 -8.76 -5.03 2.25
C SER A 69 -7.48 -5.59 1.63
N LYS A 70 -6.91 -6.64 2.23
CA LYS A 70 -5.71 -7.29 1.68
C LYS A 70 -5.97 -7.87 0.30
N LEU A 71 -7.15 -8.48 0.09
CA LEU A 71 -7.60 -8.97 -1.22
C LEU A 71 -7.63 -7.86 -2.26
N TYR A 72 -8.23 -6.72 -1.90
CA TYR A 72 -8.34 -5.59 -2.82
C TYR A 72 -6.99 -4.95 -3.12
N LEU A 73 -6.08 -4.88 -2.15
CA LEU A 73 -4.74 -4.33 -2.39
C LEU A 73 -3.94 -5.19 -3.37
N VAL A 74 -4.03 -6.51 -3.26
CA VAL A 74 -3.30 -7.42 -4.17
C VAL A 74 -3.77 -7.25 -5.62
N ILE A 75 -5.08 -7.24 -5.90
CA ILE A 75 -5.58 -7.03 -7.28
C ILE A 75 -5.37 -5.61 -7.83
N THR A 76 -5.04 -4.63 -6.97
CA THR A 76 -4.82 -3.23 -7.39
C THR A 76 -3.36 -2.80 -7.21
N GLY A 77 -2.44 -3.75 -7.19
CA GLY A 77 -1.01 -3.50 -6.97
C GLY A 77 -0.40 -2.55 -8.00
N ASP A 78 -0.72 -2.76 -9.28
CA ASP A 78 -0.33 -1.89 -10.40
C ASP A 78 -0.81 -0.44 -10.22
N VAL A 79 -2.05 -0.25 -9.75
CA VAL A 79 -2.62 1.06 -9.46
C VAL A 79 -1.89 1.72 -8.29
N ILE A 80 -1.52 0.96 -7.26
CA ILE A 80 -0.74 1.46 -6.12
C ILE A 80 0.66 1.88 -6.56
N ILE A 81 1.35 1.05 -7.35
CA ILE A 81 2.66 1.38 -7.91
C ILE A 81 2.59 2.68 -8.71
N SER A 82 1.62 2.78 -9.62
CA SER A 82 1.44 3.96 -10.47
C SER A 82 1.22 5.23 -9.63
N ARG A 83 0.50 5.12 -8.51
CA ARG A 83 0.31 6.23 -7.56
C ARG A 83 1.60 6.60 -6.82
N CYS A 84 2.38 5.61 -6.36
CA CYS A 84 3.67 5.84 -5.72
C CYS A 84 4.68 6.49 -6.68
N GLN A 85 4.77 5.99 -7.91
CA GLN A 85 5.61 6.57 -8.97
C GLN A 85 5.21 8.00 -9.31
N ARG A 86 3.89 8.27 -9.43
CA ARG A 86 3.40 9.65 -9.63
C ARG A 86 3.79 10.56 -8.45
N SER A 87 3.70 10.09 -7.21
CA SER A 87 4.18 10.84 -6.05
C SER A 87 5.68 11.13 -6.13
N ARG A 88 6.52 10.14 -6.50
CA ARG A 88 7.97 10.33 -6.71
C ARG A 88 8.24 11.43 -7.72
N ASN A 89 7.64 11.37 -8.90
CA ASN A 89 7.88 12.34 -9.97
C ASN A 89 7.46 13.77 -9.55
N ASN A 90 6.37 13.90 -8.80
CA ASN A 90 5.94 15.20 -8.27
C ASN A 90 6.90 15.73 -7.20
N PHE A 91 7.46 14.85 -6.35
CA PHE A 91 8.49 15.24 -5.39
C PHE A 91 9.74 15.73 -6.11
N GLU A 92 10.25 14.96 -7.08
CA GLU A 92 11.42 15.33 -7.88
C GLU A 92 11.22 16.69 -8.55
N GLN A 93 10.09 16.89 -9.22
CA GLN A 93 9.77 18.16 -9.89
C GLN A 93 9.74 19.34 -8.92
N SER A 94 9.03 19.21 -7.79
CA SER A 94 8.88 20.32 -6.83
C SER A 94 10.19 20.62 -6.10
N LEU A 95 10.93 19.58 -5.69
CA LEU A 95 12.22 19.72 -5.03
C LEU A 95 13.29 20.30 -5.98
N GLY A 96 13.32 19.88 -7.24
CA GLY A 96 14.27 20.42 -8.22
C GLY A 96 14.07 21.92 -8.46
N GLN A 97 12.81 22.39 -8.47
CA GLN A 97 12.52 23.83 -8.54
C GLN A 97 12.99 24.56 -7.28
N ILE A 98 12.65 24.03 -6.11
CA ILE A 98 13.01 24.63 -4.82
C ILE A 98 14.53 24.68 -4.64
N GLN A 99 15.27 23.67 -5.09
CA GLN A 99 16.72 23.56 -4.96
C GLN A 99 17.45 24.81 -5.49
N THR A 100 16.95 25.39 -6.58
CA THR A 100 17.54 26.61 -7.20
C THR A 100 17.25 27.90 -6.44
N MET A 101 16.38 27.85 -5.43
CA MET A 101 15.83 29.01 -4.72
C MET A 101 16.15 29.03 -3.22
N VAL A 102 16.94 28.06 -2.75
CA VAL A 102 17.31 27.91 -1.33
C VAL A 102 18.83 28.07 -1.13
N PRO A 103 19.29 28.33 0.10
CA PRO A 103 20.72 28.38 0.41
C PRO A 103 21.44 27.08 0.04
N THR A 104 22.73 27.18 -0.30
CA THR A 104 23.56 26.07 -0.82
C THR A 104 23.54 24.82 0.05
N MET A 105 23.57 24.97 1.38
CA MET A 105 23.52 23.83 2.30
C MET A 105 22.21 23.04 2.17
N LEU A 106 21.08 23.76 2.09
CA LEU A 106 19.76 23.16 1.91
C LEU A 106 19.59 22.59 0.49
N ALA A 107 20.16 23.26 -0.52
CA ALA A 107 20.18 22.77 -1.90
C ALA A 107 20.93 21.45 -2.03
N ALA A 108 22.03 21.26 -1.28
CA ALA A 108 22.78 20.00 -1.24
C ALA A 108 21.97 18.88 -0.57
N GLU A 109 21.28 19.17 0.53
CA GLU A 109 20.39 18.21 1.18
C GLU A 109 19.22 17.80 0.26
N ILE A 110 18.61 18.76 -0.43
CA ILE A 110 17.58 18.51 -1.44
C ILE A 110 18.13 17.65 -2.58
N SER A 111 19.37 17.89 -3.03
CA SER A 111 20.02 17.06 -4.06
C SER A 111 20.06 15.59 -3.64
N GLN A 112 20.51 15.33 -2.41
CA GLN A 112 20.58 13.98 -1.87
C GLN A 112 19.17 13.35 -1.73
N ILE A 113 18.12 14.13 -1.52
CA ILE A 113 16.74 13.62 -1.53
C ILE A 113 16.32 13.23 -2.95
N ILE A 114 16.66 14.04 -3.95
CA ILE A 114 16.37 13.76 -5.36
C ILE A 114 17.11 12.49 -5.82
N ASP A 115 18.36 12.30 -5.42
CA ASP A 115 19.12 11.08 -5.73
C ASP A 115 18.47 9.84 -5.10
N ASP A 116 18.06 9.92 -3.83
CA ASP A 116 17.32 8.84 -3.17
C ASP A 116 15.96 8.56 -3.83
N LEU A 117 15.24 9.60 -4.28
CA LEU A 117 13.99 9.45 -5.05
C LEU A 117 14.23 8.67 -6.34
N ASN A 118 15.31 8.99 -7.06
CA ASN A 118 15.68 8.36 -8.32
C ASN A 118 16.17 6.92 -8.14
N ALA A 119 16.85 6.64 -7.03
CA ALA A 119 17.26 5.28 -6.66
C ALA A 119 16.08 4.41 -6.18
N ALA A 120 15.00 5.02 -5.68
CA ALA A 120 13.85 4.29 -5.15
C ALA A 120 13.13 3.50 -6.26
N THR A 121 13.10 2.18 -6.06
CA THR A 121 12.46 1.23 -6.97
C THR A 121 11.06 0.88 -6.47
N PHE A 122 10.04 1.22 -7.26
CA PHE A 122 8.65 0.86 -6.99
C PHE A 122 8.22 -0.27 -7.93
N MET A 123 8.52 -1.50 -7.54
CA MET A 123 8.14 -2.72 -8.26
C MET A 123 7.47 -3.69 -7.29
N LEU A 124 6.55 -4.52 -7.80
CA LEU A 124 6.14 -5.69 -7.05
C LEU A 124 7.33 -6.64 -7.00
N ASP A 125 7.56 -7.27 -5.85
CA ASP A 125 8.57 -8.32 -5.79
C ASP A 125 8.10 -9.41 -6.76
N SER A 126 8.93 -9.90 -7.69
CA SER A 126 8.56 -10.92 -8.71
C SER A 126 7.97 -12.21 -8.11
N SER A 127 8.05 -12.37 -6.79
CA SER A 127 7.32 -13.37 -6.03
C SER A 127 5.79 -13.14 -5.95
N ASP A 128 5.29 -11.98 -6.38
CA ASP A 128 3.88 -11.62 -6.47
C ASP A 128 3.30 -11.86 -7.88
N GLU A 129 4.12 -12.18 -8.89
CA GLU A 129 3.66 -12.36 -10.26
C GLU A 129 3.25 -13.81 -10.60
N GLU A 130 3.68 -14.83 -9.84
CA GLU A 130 3.42 -16.22 -10.24
C GLU A 130 2.89 -17.11 -9.09
N ALA A 131 1.62 -17.47 -9.23
CA ALA A 131 1.01 -18.72 -8.76
C ALA A 131 0.86 -19.04 -7.25
N VAL A 132 1.20 -18.16 -6.29
CA VAL A 132 1.00 -18.47 -4.85
C VAL A 132 0.40 -17.31 -4.04
N ALA A 133 -0.46 -16.49 -4.63
CA ALA A 133 -1.11 -15.38 -3.91
C ALA A 133 -1.91 -15.85 -2.69
N ALA A 134 -2.48 -17.05 -2.75
CA ALA A 134 -3.48 -17.44 -1.80
C ALA A 134 -2.93 -17.95 -0.44
N PRO A 135 -1.89 -18.81 -0.37
CA PRO A 135 -1.20 -19.10 0.89
C PRO A 135 -0.57 -17.85 1.54
N ARG A 136 -0.14 -16.87 0.73
CA ARG A 136 0.54 -15.64 1.16
C ARG A 136 -0.40 -14.55 1.68
N LEU A 137 -1.68 -14.64 1.34
CA LEU A 137 -2.70 -13.74 1.88
C LEU A 137 -2.93 -13.98 3.38
N HIS A 138 -2.55 -15.14 3.95
CA HIS A 138 -2.79 -15.51 5.35
C HIS A 138 -4.26 -15.31 5.79
N ILE A 139 -5.20 -15.41 4.84
CA ILE A 139 -6.64 -15.44 5.11
C ILE A 139 -7.03 -16.92 5.28
N THR A 140 -6.36 -17.58 6.21
CA THR A 140 -6.43 -19.04 6.41
C THR A 140 -6.99 -19.43 7.78
N SER A 141 -7.28 -18.44 8.64
CA SER A 141 -7.94 -18.66 9.93
C SER A 141 -9.31 -17.99 9.97
N PRO A 142 -10.26 -18.51 10.77
CA PRO A 142 -11.56 -17.86 11.00
C PRO A 142 -11.43 -16.38 11.40
N LYS A 143 -10.45 -16.08 12.25
CA LYS A 143 -10.14 -14.71 12.69
C LYS A 143 -9.70 -13.82 11.51
N ALA A 144 -8.81 -14.31 10.66
CA ALA A 144 -8.34 -13.56 9.48
C ALA A 144 -9.48 -13.30 8.47
N ILE A 145 -10.36 -14.29 8.25
CA ILE A 145 -11.55 -14.15 7.39
C ILE A 145 -12.50 -13.07 7.95
N LEU A 146 -12.75 -13.05 9.26
CA LEU A 146 -13.59 -12.02 9.89
C LEU A 146 -12.98 -10.62 9.79
N ILE A 147 -11.66 -10.49 9.97
CA ILE A 147 -10.94 -9.22 9.80
C ILE A 147 -11.08 -8.72 8.36
N GLU A 148 -10.95 -9.62 7.38
CA GLU A 148 -11.06 -9.24 5.97
C GLU A 148 -12.50 -8.89 5.58
N LYS A 149 -13.50 -9.66 6.02
CA LYS A 149 -14.93 -9.32 5.88
C LYS A 149 -15.23 -7.92 6.42
N ARG A 150 -14.70 -7.57 7.60
CA ARG A 150 -14.86 -6.23 8.20
C ARG A 150 -14.17 -5.14 7.39
N SER A 151 -12.95 -5.40 6.91
CA SER A 151 -12.18 -4.45 6.08
C SER A 151 -12.89 -4.15 4.76
N ILE A 152 -13.45 -5.17 4.11
CA ILE A 152 -14.23 -5.01 2.86
C ILE A 152 -15.51 -4.20 3.10
N LYS A 153 -16.26 -4.46 4.20
CA LYS A 153 -17.45 -3.67 4.56
C LYS A 153 -17.10 -2.21 4.78
N LYS A 154 -16.08 -1.91 5.59
CA LYS A 154 -15.60 -0.54 5.82
C LYS A 154 -15.22 0.16 4.51
N LEU A 155 -14.62 -0.56 3.57
CA LEU A 155 -14.26 -0.01 2.27
C LEU A 155 -15.49 0.25 1.37
N LEU A 156 -16.51 -0.61 1.42
CA LEU A 156 -17.79 -0.38 0.75
C LEU A 156 -18.48 0.89 1.26
N ASP A 157 -18.48 1.08 2.59
CA ASP A 157 -19.07 2.27 3.22
C ASP A 157 -18.37 3.55 2.76
N LYS A 158 -17.02 3.52 2.65
CA LYS A 158 -16.22 4.66 2.17
C LYS A 158 -16.42 4.96 0.68
N VAL A 159 -16.67 3.95 -0.15
CA VAL A 159 -16.82 4.13 -1.61
C VAL A 159 -18.17 4.74 -1.97
N GLY A 160 -19.23 4.46 -1.21
CA GLY A 160 -20.57 4.95 -1.52
C GLY A 160 -21.01 4.51 -2.92
N ASP A 161 -21.44 5.46 -3.76
CA ASP A 161 -21.81 5.25 -5.17
C ASP A 161 -20.82 5.90 -6.16
N THR A 162 -19.66 6.36 -5.68
CA THR A 162 -18.67 7.08 -6.49
C THR A 162 -17.89 6.20 -7.47
N ASP A 163 -17.75 4.91 -7.16
CA ASP A 163 -17.00 3.96 -7.97
C ASP A 163 -17.77 2.62 -8.06
N PRO A 164 -18.64 2.47 -9.07
CA PRO A 164 -19.49 1.28 -9.21
C PRO A 164 -18.66 0.01 -9.50
N THR A 165 -17.52 0.14 -10.17
CA THR A 165 -16.62 -0.99 -10.49
C THR A 165 -15.97 -1.53 -9.23
N LYS A 166 -15.37 -0.65 -8.42
CA LYS A 166 -14.81 -1.02 -7.12
C LYS A 166 -15.88 -1.61 -6.21
N LYS A 167 -17.09 -1.05 -6.19
CA LYS A 167 -18.21 -1.58 -5.41
C LYS A 167 -18.59 -3.01 -5.83
N LYS A 168 -18.62 -3.30 -7.13
CA LYS A 168 -18.88 -4.66 -7.66
C LYS A 168 -17.79 -5.65 -7.21
N ILE A 169 -16.53 -5.28 -7.33
CA ILE A 169 -15.39 -6.12 -6.91
C ILE A 169 -15.46 -6.42 -5.41
N LEU A 170 -15.69 -5.41 -4.57
CA LEU A 170 -15.76 -5.59 -3.12
C LEU A 170 -16.96 -6.44 -2.69
N LYS A 171 -18.13 -6.26 -3.32
CA LYS A 171 -19.30 -7.13 -3.11
C LYS A 171 -18.98 -8.58 -3.46
N TYR A 172 -18.24 -8.79 -4.55
CA TYR A 172 -17.82 -10.12 -4.97
C TYR A 172 -16.85 -10.78 -3.99
N PHE A 173 -15.82 -10.07 -3.51
CA PHE A 173 -14.95 -10.59 -2.45
C PHE A 173 -15.71 -10.94 -1.17
N LEU A 174 -16.66 -10.09 -0.77
CA LEU A 174 -17.51 -10.36 0.39
C LEU A 174 -18.35 -11.63 0.19
N TYR A 175 -18.87 -11.86 -1.02
CA TYR A 175 -19.58 -13.09 -1.38
C TYR A 175 -18.67 -14.31 -1.26
N LEU A 176 -17.45 -14.27 -1.82
CA LEU A 176 -16.51 -15.39 -1.76
C LEU A 176 -16.17 -15.77 -0.32
N LEU A 177 -15.86 -14.79 0.53
CA LEU A 177 -15.56 -15.03 1.94
C LEU A 177 -16.78 -15.56 2.73
N LYS A 178 -18.01 -15.24 2.33
CA LYS A 178 -19.22 -15.80 2.94
C LYS A 178 -19.45 -17.24 2.50
N LYS A 179 -19.43 -17.49 1.20
CA LYS A 179 -19.77 -18.80 0.64
C LYS A 179 -18.78 -19.89 1.05
N TYR A 180 -17.50 -19.54 1.07
CA TYR A 180 -16.45 -20.54 1.24
C TYR A 180 -15.68 -20.37 2.56
N GLY A 181 -15.80 -19.22 3.23
CA GLY A 181 -15.08 -18.99 4.50
C GLY A 181 -15.53 -19.91 5.64
N ASP A 182 -16.73 -20.47 5.55
CA ASP A 182 -17.27 -21.42 6.53
C ASP A 182 -16.72 -22.84 6.28
N LEU A 183 -16.27 -23.18 5.07
CA LEU A 183 -15.58 -24.45 4.78
C LEU A 183 -14.23 -24.57 5.51
N ILE A 184 -13.61 -23.43 5.84
CA ILE A 184 -12.39 -23.38 6.67
C ILE A 184 -12.71 -23.67 8.15
N MET A 185 -13.97 -23.48 8.58
CA MET A 185 -14.40 -23.81 9.95
C MET A 185 -14.52 -25.34 10.15
N GLU A 186 -14.97 -26.08 9.14
CA GLU A 186 -15.18 -27.54 9.23
C GLU A 186 -13.85 -28.32 9.25
N GLU A 187 -12.86 -27.95 8.41
CA GLU A 187 -11.55 -28.63 8.37
C GLU A 187 -10.71 -28.49 9.68
N GLN A 188 -10.96 -27.47 10.51
CA GLN A 188 -10.22 -27.24 11.75
C GLN A 188 -10.86 -27.91 12.98
N ILE A 189 -12.12 -28.33 12.89
CA ILE A 189 -12.83 -29.01 13.98
C ILE A 189 -12.54 -30.52 13.96
N GLU A 190 -12.28 -31.11 12.78
CA GLU A 190 -12.01 -32.55 12.64
C GLU A 190 -10.55 -32.96 12.94
N ASN A 191 -9.63 -32.05 13.25
CA ASN A 191 -8.24 -32.43 13.50
C ASN A 191 -7.62 -31.91 14.81
N PRO A 192 -8.00 -32.47 15.98
CA PRO A 192 -7.17 -32.46 17.18
C PRO A 192 -6.41 -33.80 17.35
N LYS A 193 -5.08 -33.76 17.12
CA LYS A 193 -4.00 -34.78 17.34
C LYS A 193 -3.82 -35.83 16.21
N ALA A 194 -2.62 -36.29 15.82
CA ALA A 194 -1.35 -36.46 16.52
C ALA A 194 -0.12 -36.40 15.58
N GLU A 195 1.08 -36.39 16.17
CA GLU A 195 2.41 -36.48 15.54
C GLU A 195 2.60 -37.78 14.72
N HIS A 196 3.05 -37.68 13.45
CA HIS A 196 4.28 -38.27 12.88
C HIS A 196 4.27 -38.11 11.34
N GLU A 197 5.49 -38.07 10.78
CA GLU A 197 5.92 -37.99 9.38
C GLU A 197 5.04 -38.61 8.30
N GLY A 198 5.03 -37.97 7.13
CA GLY A 198 4.56 -38.58 5.89
C GLY A 198 3.99 -37.55 4.91
N SER A 199 4.66 -37.39 3.77
CA SER A 199 4.21 -36.61 2.61
C SER A 199 2.75 -36.89 2.24
N VAL A 200 1.87 -35.92 2.47
CA VAL A 200 0.54 -35.86 1.84
C VAL A 200 0.30 -34.43 1.38
N ALA A 201 0.05 -34.29 0.08
CA ALA A 201 -0.28 -33.04 -0.58
C ALA A 201 -1.43 -32.36 0.17
N ARG A 202 -1.11 -31.28 0.90
CA ARG A 202 -2.13 -30.44 1.55
C ARG A 202 -2.94 -29.79 0.44
N THR A 203 -4.17 -30.27 0.29
CA THR A 203 -5.23 -29.70 -0.53
C THR A 203 -5.22 -28.19 -0.34
N THR A 204 -4.86 -27.48 -1.42
CA THR A 204 -4.95 -26.03 -1.45
C THR A 204 -6.44 -25.71 -1.39
N LEU A 205 -6.90 -25.14 -0.26
CA LEU A 205 -8.27 -24.69 -0.02
C LEU A 205 -8.94 -24.19 -1.31
N PRO A 206 -10.18 -24.61 -1.65
CA PRO A 206 -10.87 -24.18 -2.88
C PRO A 206 -10.94 -22.66 -3.05
N ILE A 207 -11.02 -21.91 -1.95
CA ILE A 207 -10.94 -20.44 -1.93
C ILE A 207 -9.61 -19.94 -2.48
N LEU A 208 -8.53 -20.56 -2.02
CA LEU A 208 -7.20 -20.13 -2.34
C LEU A 208 -6.89 -20.41 -3.81
N LEU A 209 -7.32 -21.57 -4.32
CA LEU A 209 -7.24 -21.90 -5.73
C LEU A 209 -8.12 -20.96 -6.59
N TYR A 210 -9.32 -20.61 -6.11
CA TYR A 210 -10.25 -19.75 -6.84
C TYR A 210 -9.83 -18.27 -6.85
N ILE A 211 -9.34 -17.75 -5.73
CA ILE A 211 -8.73 -16.40 -5.65
C ILE A 211 -7.45 -16.35 -6.49
N ALA A 212 -6.62 -17.39 -6.45
CA ALA A 212 -5.43 -17.49 -7.30
C ALA A 212 -5.79 -17.53 -8.80
N ASN A 213 -6.87 -18.21 -9.18
CA ASN A 213 -7.34 -18.24 -10.57
C ASN A 213 -7.97 -16.91 -11.02
N LEU A 214 -8.59 -16.16 -10.12
CA LEU A 214 -9.08 -14.80 -10.39
C LEU A 214 -7.96 -13.77 -10.54
N LEU A 215 -6.82 -14.00 -9.88
CA LEU A 215 -5.62 -13.15 -9.99
C LEU A 215 -4.79 -13.42 -11.26
N LYS A 216 -5.12 -14.47 -12.02
CA LYS A 216 -4.43 -14.86 -13.27
C LYS A 216 -5.07 -14.29 -14.55
N LYS A 217 -6.13 -13.49 -14.44
CA LYS A 217 -6.85 -12.85 -15.57
C LYS A 217 -6.77 -11.35 -15.46
#